data_AF-A0A7X6TBS2-F1
#
_entry.id   AF-A0A7X6TBS2-F1
#
_cell.length_a   1.000
_cell.length_b   1.000
_cell.length_c   1.000
_cell.angle_alpha   90.00
_cell.angle_beta   90.00
_cell.angle_gamma   90.00
#
_symmetry.space_group_name_H-M   'P 1'
#
loop_
_entity.id
_entity.type
_entity.pdbx_description
1 polymer ?
#
loop_
_entity_poly.entity_id
_entity_poly.type
_entity_poly.pdbx_seq_one_letter_code
_entity_poly.pdbx_strand_id
1 'polypeptide(L)' 'MEIAVVSGKGGTGKSSITAALAGMKQQLLLADCDVDAANLYLLFRPEHTL' A
#
# COMPACT_ATOMS: atom_id res chain seq x y z
N MET A 1 -1.63 -8.32 13.95
CA MET A 1 -2.13 -6.92 14.03
C MET A 1 -2.53 -6.52 12.63
N GLU A 2 -3.70 -5.93 12.49
CA GLU A 2 -4.24 -5.48 11.20
C GLU A 2 -4.37 -3.96 11.25
N ILE A 3 -3.97 -3.28 10.17
CA ILE A 3 -4.00 -1.83 10.07
C ILE A 3 -4.64 -1.47 8.73
N ALA A 4 -5.69 -0.68 8.76
CA ALA A 4 -6.29 -0.08 7.58
C ALA A 4 -5.88 1.40 7.51
N VAL A 5 -5.32 1.82 6.37
CA VAL A 5 -4.99 3.23 6.10
C VAL A 5 -6.05 3.78 5.15
N VAL A 6 -6.83 4.76 5.61
CA VAL A 6 -7.92 5.38 4.86
C VAL A 6 -7.70 6.89 4.72
N SER A 7 -8.19 7.50 3.65
CA SER A 7 -8.21 8.95 3.47
C SER A 7 -9.44 9.42 2.71
N GLY A 8 -9.85 10.68 2.93
CA GLY A 8 -11.09 11.25 2.38
C GLY A 8 -10.97 11.90 1.00
N LYS A 9 -9.77 12.02 0.44
CA LYS A 9 -9.53 12.62 -0.89
C LYS A 9 -8.30 12.00 -1.55
N GLY A 10 -8.27 12.00 -2.88
CA GLY A 10 -7.07 11.66 -3.66
C GLY A 10 -5.93 12.64 -3.39
N GLY A 11 -4.69 12.13 -3.37
CA GLY A 11 -3.48 12.94 -3.20
C GLY A 11 -3.11 13.30 -1.76
N THR A 12 -3.81 12.80 -0.75
CA THR A 12 -3.51 13.09 0.67
C THR A 12 -2.36 12.23 1.25
N GLY A 13 -1.65 11.47 0.42
CA GLY A 13 -0.49 10.67 0.85
C GLY A 13 -0.79 9.29 1.44
N LYS A 14 -2.02 8.77 1.32
CA LYS A 14 -2.41 7.43 1.82
C LYS A 14 -1.43 6.32 1.40
N SER A 15 -1.14 6.23 0.11
CA SER A 15 -0.24 5.18 -0.40
C SER A 15 1.21 5.38 0.07
N SER A 16 1.67 6.64 0.17
CA SER A 16 3.01 6.97 0.65
C SER A 16 3.23 6.56 2.11
N ILE A 17 2.29 6.89 3.00
CA ILE A 17 2.42 6.50 4.41
C ILE A 17 2.27 4.99 4.59
N THR A 18 1.40 4.35 3.80
CA THR A 18 1.27 2.88 3.79
C THR A 18 2.58 2.20 3.41
N ALA A 19 3.25 2.68 2.36
CA ALA A 19 4.52 2.13 1.93
C ALA A 19 5.65 2.36 2.94
N ALA A 20 5.69 3.54 3.59
CA ALA A 20 6.66 3.82 4.64
C ALA A 20 6.49 2.86 5.84
N LEU A 21 5.25 2.64 6.28
CA LEU A 21 4.94 1.67 7.33
C LEU A 21 5.33 0.25 6.93
N ALA A 22 5.06 -0.12 5.68
CA ALA A 22 5.40 -1.44 5.17
C ALA A 22 6.91 -1.71 5.17
N GLY A 23 7.72 -0.71 4.82
CA GLY A 23 9.19 -0.83 4.84
C GLY A 23 9.79 -1.07 6.23
N MET A 24 9.02 -0.86 7.32
CA MET A 24 9.47 -1.10 8.69
C MET A 24 9.28 -2.55 9.16
N LYS A 25 8.67 -3.43 8.35
CA LYS A 25 8.41 -4.83 8.70
C LYS A 25 9.00 -5.77 7.65
N GLN A 26 9.63 -6.86 8.12
CA GLN A 26 10.21 -7.88 7.24
C GLN A 26 9.17 -8.85 6.66
N GLN A 27 8.06 -9.08 7.37
CA GLN A 27 6.97 -9.94 6.93
C GLN A 27 5.65 -9.18 7.05
N LEU A 28 5.05 -8.87 5.91
CA LEU A 28 3.82 -8.10 5.82
C LEU A 28 3.03 -8.51 4.58
N LEU A 29 1.72 -8.66 4.75
CA LEU A 29 0.78 -8.73 3.63
C LEU A 29 0.23 -7.33 3.38
N LEU A 30 0.34 -6.86 2.14
CA LEU A 30 -0.23 -5.59 1.69
C LEU A 30 -1.36 -5.85 0.72
N ALA A 31 -2.47 -5.14 0.92
CA ALA A 31 -3.57 -5.07 -0.03
C ALA A 31 -3.81 -3.60 -0.38
N ASP A 32 -3.72 -3.27 -1.66
CA ASP A 32 -4.11 -1.94 -2.15
C ASP A 32 -5.59 -1.97 -2.51
N CYS A 33 -6.42 -1.44 -1.62
CA CYS A 33 -7.88 -1.43 -1.77
C CYS A 33 -8.40 -0.16 -2.47
N ASP A 34 -7.53 0.57 -3.18
CA ASP A 34 -7.94 1.71 -3.99
C ASP A 34 -8.66 1.23 -5.25
N VAL A 35 -9.95 1.58 -5.39
CA VAL A 35 -10.81 1.12 -6.50
C VAL A 35 -10.43 1.75 -7.84
N ASP A 36 -9.92 2.99 -7.82
CA ASP A 36 -9.65 3.76 -9.03
C ASP A 36 -8.18 3.61 -9.47
N ALA A 37 -7.25 3.61 -8.50
CA ALA A 37 -5.82 3.60 -8.81
C ALA A 37 -4.99 2.93 -7.71
N ALA A 38 -4.90 1.60 -7.75
CA ALA A 38 -3.92 0.86 -6.98
C ALA A 38 -2.49 1.27 -7.41
N ASN A 39 -1.71 1.82 -6.49
CA ASN A 39 -0.43 2.50 -6.76
C ASN A 39 0.75 1.91 -6.00
N LEU A 40 0.54 0.94 -5.09
CA LEU A 40 1.65 0.35 -4.33
C LEU A 40 2.71 -0.32 -5.22
N TYR A 41 2.36 -0.80 -6.42
CA TYR A 41 3.30 -1.36 -7.39
C TYR A 41 4.35 -0.36 -7.90
N LEU A 42 4.14 0.95 -7.71
CA LEU A 42 5.13 1.97 -8.05
C LEU A 42 6.29 2.02 -7.05
N LEU A 43 6.03 1.59 -5.82
CA LEU A 43 6.97 1.63 -4.70
C LEU A 43 7.55 0.25 -4.38
N PHE A 44 6.80 -0.82 -4.68
CA PHE A 44 7.20 -2.20 -4.48
C PHE A 44 7.40 -2.92 -5.81
N ARG A 45 8.12 -4.05 -5.77
CA ARG A 45 8.26 -4.95 -6.92
C ARG A 45 7.44 -6.21 -6.66
N PRO A 46 6.12 -6.19 -6.91
CA PRO A 46 5.33 -7.40 -6.76
C PRO A 46 5.79 -8.45 -7.77
N GLU A 47 5.96 -9.68 -7.31
CA GLU A 47 6.20 -10.83 -8.19
C GLU A 47 4.85 -11.39 -8.63
N HIS A 48 4.64 -11.50 -9.93
CA HIS A 48 3.48 -12.17 -10.52
C HIS A 48 3.88 -13.59 -10.88
N THR A 49 3.66 -14.53 -9.96
CA THR A 49 3.81 -15.96 -10.27
C THR A 49 2.52 -16.46 -10.91
N LEU A 50 2.65 -17.14 -12.05
CA LEU A 50 1.56 -17.85 -12.73
C LEU A 50 1.20 -19.15 -11.99
#